data_AF-A0A975SJ07-F1
#
_entry.id   AF-A0A975SJ07-F1
#
_cell.length_a   1.000
_cell.length_b   1.000
_cell.length_c   1.000
_cell.angle_alpha   90.00
_cell.angle_beta   90.00
_cell.angle_gamma   90.00
#
_symmetry.space_group_name_H-M   'P 1'
#
loop_
_entity.id
_entity.type
_entity.pdbx_description
1 polymer ?
#
loop_
_entity_poly.entity_id
_entity_poly.type
_entity_poly.pdbx_seq_one_letter_code
_entity_poly.pdbx_strand_id
1 'polypeptide(L)' 'MRYEMSPVAPKVRGIAAEKGVSQEGIAQILGISRTAVSKRLNARGDFTATELQKLAASFDVKVGAFFGEISA' A
#
# COMPACT_ATOMS: atom_id res chain seq x y z
N MET A 1 -19.38 15.63 9.11
CA MET A 1 -18.76 14.32 8.79
C MET A 1 -17.30 14.58 8.46
N ARG A 2 -16.36 14.26 9.37
CA ARG A 2 -14.93 14.37 9.07
C ARG A 2 -14.58 13.17 8.19
N TYR A 3 -14.28 13.42 6.91
CA TYR A 3 -13.60 12.43 6.09
C TYR A 3 -12.16 12.39 6.61
N GLU A 4 -11.92 11.51 7.58
CA GLU A 4 -10.57 11.25 8.05
C GLU A 4 -9.81 10.67 6.85
N MET A 5 -8.83 11.41 6.33
CA MET A 5 -7.97 10.93 5.26
C MET A 5 -7.20 9.73 5.82
N SER A 6 -7.76 8.53 5.69
CA SER A 6 -7.08 7.30 6.08
C SER A 6 -5.78 7.23 5.28
N PRO A 7 -4.61 7.32 5.92
CA PRO A 7 -3.38 7.43 5.18
C PRO A 7 -3.03 6.01 4.69
N VAL A 8 -3.40 5.74 3.44
CA VAL A 8 -3.18 4.47 2.72
C VAL A 8 -1.71 4.05 2.80
N ALA A 9 -0.78 5.01 2.68
CA ALA A 9 0.66 4.75 2.73
C ALA A 9 1.14 4.07 4.04
N PRO A 10 0.80 4.58 5.24
CA PRO A 10 1.00 3.87 6.51
C PRO A 10 0.42 2.45 6.54
N LYS A 11 -0.78 2.22 6.02
CA LYS A 11 -1.40 0.89 5.99
C LYS A 11 -0.67 -0.07 5.06
N VAL A 12 -0.31 0.39 3.85
CA VAL A 12 0.54 -0.37 2.92
C VAL A 12 1.87 -0.73 3.58
N ARG A 13 2.51 0.23 4.27
CA ARG A 13 3.77 -0.01 4.99
C ARG A 13 3.63 -1.04 6.11
N GLY A 14 2.55 -0.97 6.88
CA GLY A 14 2.26 -1.93 7.96
C GLY A 14 2.11 -3.34 7.43
N ILE A 15 1.21 -3.53 6.45
CA ILE A 15 0.95 -4.85 5.86
C ILE A 15 2.20 -5.40 5.17
N ALA A 16 2.96 -4.56 4.45
CA ALA A 16 4.21 -5.00 3.83
C ALA A 16 5.22 -5.49 4.88
N ALA A 17 5.32 -4.80 6.03
CA ALA A 17 6.18 -5.24 7.13
C ALA A 17 5.72 -6.58 7.74
N GLU A 18 4.42 -6.76 7.96
CA GLU A 18 3.83 -8.03 8.45
C GLU A 18 4.10 -9.20 7.50
N LYS A 19 4.09 -8.94 6.19
CA LYS A 19 4.35 -9.94 5.15
C LYS A 19 5.84 -10.09 4.81
N GLY A 20 6.75 -9.37 5.50
CA GLY A 20 8.18 -9.41 5.23
C GLY A 20 8.60 -8.85 3.87
N VAL A 21 7.77 -8.00 3.25
CA VAL A 21 8.01 -7.40 1.94
C VAL A 21 8.74 -6.07 2.08
N SER A 22 9.92 -5.97 1.47
CA SER A 22 10.71 -4.74 1.45
C SER A 22 10.16 -3.72 0.43
N GLN A 23 10.65 -2.47 0.49
CA GLN A 23 10.31 -1.47 -0.55
C GLN A 23 10.74 -1.90 -1.95
N GLU A 24 11.82 -2.68 -2.06
CA GLU A 24 12.25 -3.26 -3.34
C GLU A 24 11.25 -4.32 -3.81
N GLY A 25 10.72 -5.14 -2.90
CA GLY A 25 9.64 -6.08 -3.21
C GLY A 25 8.37 -5.37 -3.69
N ILE A 26 7.97 -4.28 -3.03
CA ILE A 26 6.84 -3.45 -3.48
C ILE A 26 7.11 -2.90 -4.89
N ALA A 27 8.33 -2.44 -5.16
CA ALA A 27 8.72 -1.92 -6.46
C ALA A 27 8.59 -2.99 -7.57
N GLN A 28 9.05 -4.21 -7.28
CA GLN A 28 8.92 -5.37 -8.16
C GLN A 28 7.45 -5.72 -8.45
N ILE A 29 6.61 -5.80 -7.41
CA ILE A 29 5.16 -6.10 -7.54
C ILE A 29 4.46 -5.06 -8.42
N LEU A 30 4.81 -3.80 -8.24
CA LEU A 30 4.18 -2.69 -8.95
C LEU A 30 4.78 -2.44 -10.35
N GLY A 31 5.97 -2.94 -10.63
CA GLY A 31 6.70 -2.66 -11.86
C GLY A 31 7.17 -1.20 -11.96
N ILE A 32 7.53 -0.59 -10.84
CA ILE A 32 7.98 0.81 -10.75
C ILE A 32 9.32 0.91 -10.04
N SER A 33 9.96 2.09 -10.07
CA SER A 33 11.22 2.28 -9.34
C SER A 33 11.02 2.32 -7.82
N ARG A 34 12.01 1.84 -7.07
CA ARG A 34 12.06 1.97 -5.60
C ARG A 34 11.90 3.43 -5.13
N THR A 35 12.44 4.40 -5.87
CA THR A 35 12.27 5.82 -5.59
C THR A 35 10.80 6.25 -5.69
N ALA A 36 10.06 5.73 -6.68
CA ALA A 36 8.63 6.01 -6.82
C ALA A 36 7.80 5.36 -5.70
N VAL A 37 8.18 4.17 -5.23
CA VAL A 37 7.60 3.55 -4.02
C VAL A 37 7.87 4.42 -2.79
N SER A 38 9.11 4.85 -2.59
CA SER A 38 9.50 5.70 -1.46
C SER A 38 8.71 7.02 -1.44
N LYS A 39 8.50 7.65 -2.61
CA LYS A 39 7.64 8.85 -2.70
C LYS A 39 6.21 8.57 -2.24
N ARG A 40 5.59 7.47 -2.69
CA ARG A 40 4.23 7.09 -2.28
C ARG A 40 4.14 6.80 -0.78
N LEU A 41 5.09 6.03 -0.25
CA LEU A 41 5.13 5.68 1.17
C LEU A 41 5.41 6.89 2.09
N ASN A 42 5.92 7.99 1.56
CA ASN A 42 6.15 9.25 2.29
C ASN A 42 5.11 10.33 1.92
N ALA A 43 3.95 9.94 1.38
CA ALA A 43 2.85 10.84 1.01
C ALA A 43 3.24 11.95 0.02
N ARG A 44 4.27 11.73 -0.80
CA ARG A 44 4.68 12.63 -1.90
C ARG A 44 4.11 12.16 -3.25
N GLY A 45 2.99 11.45 -3.21
CA GLY A 45 2.28 10.84 -4.32
C GLY A 45 1.34 9.74 -3.81
N ASP A 46 0.19 9.58 -4.46
CA ASP A 46 -0.80 8.59 -4.04
C ASP A 46 -0.58 7.23 -4.73
N PHE A 47 -1.04 6.17 -4.08
CA PHE A 47 -1.22 4.89 -4.74
C PHE A 47 -2.47 4.96 -5.62
N THR A 48 -2.36 4.50 -6.86
CA THR A 48 -3.53 4.36 -7.72
C THR A 48 -4.37 3.15 -7.28
N ALA A 49 -5.64 3.11 -7.68
CA ALA A 49 -6.50 1.96 -7.40
C ALA A 49 -5.92 0.65 -7.94
N THR A 50 -5.34 0.67 -9.15
CA THR A 50 -4.69 -0.48 -9.77
C THR A 50 -3.47 -0.95 -8.98
N GLU A 51 -2.66 -0.03 -8.44
CA GLU A 51 -1.52 -0.37 -7.59
C GLU A 51 -1.97 -1.04 -6.29
N LEU A 52 -3.02 -0.51 -5.65
CA LEU A 52 -3.58 -1.11 -4.44
C LEU A 52 -4.18 -2.49 -4.70
N GLN A 53 -4.83 -2.70 -5.83
CA GLN A 53 -5.31 -4.03 -6.23
C GLN A 53 -4.16 -5.04 -6.41
N LYS A 54 -3.07 -4.63 -7.07
CA LYS A 54 -1.88 -5.49 -7.23
C LYS A 54 -1.24 -5.85 -5.89
N LEU A 55 -1.10 -4.87 -5.00
CA LEU A 55 -0.54 -5.10 -3.67
C LEU A 55 -1.47 -5.98 -2.83
N ALA A 56 -2.78 -5.77 -2.89
CA ALA A 56 -3.77 -6.61 -2.20
C ALA A 56 -3.66 -8.07 -2.63
N ALA A 57 -3.62 -8.31 -3.95
CA ALA A 57 -3.44 -9.66 -4.49
C ALA A 57 -2.09 -10.28 -4.09
N SER A 58 -1.00 -9.50 -4.13
CA SER A 58 0.32 -10.00 -3.75
C SER A 58 0.49 -10.25 -2.25
N PHE A 59 -0.21 -9.49 -1.41
CA PHE A 59 -0.16 -9.62 0.05
C PHE A 59 -1.19 -10.59 0.59
N ASP A 60 -2.06 -11.13 -0.27
CA ASP A 60 -3.19 -11.97 0.10
C ASP A 60 -4.08 -11.28 1.16
N VAL A 61 -4.54 -10.07 0.83
CA VAL A 61 -5.46 -9.26 1.66
C VAL A 61 -6.54 -8.62 0.79
N LYS A 62 -7.67 -8.23 1.39
CA LYS A 62 -8.69 -7.41 0.71
C LYS A 62 -8.17 -5.98 0.55
N VAL A 63 -8.49 -5.32 -0.56
CA VAL A 63 -8.10 -3.92 -0.84
C VAL A 63 -8.53 -2.97 0.29
N GLY A 64 -9.69 -3.22 0.93
CA GLY A 64 -10.19 -2.47 2.07
C GLY A 64 -9.24 -2.43 3.28
N ALA A 65 -8.36 -3.41 3.43
CA ALA A 65 -7.36 -3.43 4.50
C ALA A 65 -6.43 -2.20 4.46
N PHE A 66 -6.15 -1.65 3.27
CA PHE A 66 -5.35 -0.43 3.13
C PHE A 66 -6.09 0.84 3.54
N PHE A 67 -7.42 0.78 3.67
CA PHE A 67 -8.25 1.90 4.10
C PHE A 67 -8.65 1.82 5.58
N GLY A 68 -8.25 0.75 6.27
CA GLY A 68 -8.63 0.49 7.66
C GLY A 68 -9.95 -0.25 7.81
N GLU A 69 -10.53 -0.74 6.70
CA GLU A 69 -11.65 -1.67 6.77
C GLU A 69 -11.14 -2.99 7.35
N ILE A 70 -11.66 -3.36 8.52
CA ILE A 70 -11.30 -4.58 9.22
C ILE A 70 -11.70 -5.74 8.31
N SER A 71 -10.72 -6.48 7.81
CA SER A 71 -10.98 -7.80 7.25
C SER A 71 -11.26 -8.73 8.42
N ALA A 72 -12.54 -8.94 8.72
CA ALA A 72 -12.99 -10.17 9.35
C ALA A 72 -12.85 -11.34 8.37
#